data_AF-Q82E48-F1
#
_entry.id   AF-Q82E48-F1
#
_cell.length_a   1.000
_cell.length_b   1.000
_cell.length_c   1.000
_cell.angle_alpha   90.00
_cell.angle_beta   90.00
_cell.angle_gamma   90.00
#
_symmetry.space_group_name_H-M   'P 1'
#
loop_
_entity.id
_entity.type
_entity.pdbx_description
1 polymer ?
#
loop_
_entity_poly.entity_id
_entity_poly.type
_entity_poly.pdbx_seq_one_letter_code
_entity_poly.pdbx_strand_id
1 'polypeptide(L)'
;MPLVSRLPRSLRTRLRGISSLRATFTLSFAAVAVGVTVLVGFLSYDAAARLVRLDQQTVFAQVVHDLREQVRHDALDPEDFASSDPDHDGPLDDIIRPSRTDVQVLGPGGAVADRGHPVLPVAAADRQVAEASSAGKLAEHKEVEVAGDFYRVAAVSLGHGRGAVQIAQQFSDTEDLLRQLQQRTFLLVGGVVIAAGLFGWWLARRITRRLVRLTAAAEDVARTRRLGIQVPVTGRDEVARLGRAFDRMLGRLAQSEEDQRRLVQDAGHELRTPLTSLRTNISMLRRIDELPPAAREELVADLALESRELTDLVNELVDLAAGQSDTEPVQRLDLGDLAEDVAIVARRRTGRDVIVRVTGDPTADGRPAALQRALSNLVENAAKFDRDGEEAIEIVVTGAAGAGTVRGPGTARPDTARASDSARSEALRASGSLRSDVLRASGSARSEVLRAPGSARSDGAAPSEAAVGPGSVRVEVRDRGPGIADADLTRVFDRFYRAADARSLPGSGLGLSIVREVAMSHGGTPFAYRRRGGGSVIGFTVGGGAPGEGE
;
A
#
# COMPACT_ATOMS: atom_id res chain seq x y z
N MET A 1 -26.08 16.21 -9.02
CA MET A 1 -26.84 16.26 -7.77
C MET A 1 -27.65 17.57 -7.70
N PRO A 2 -28.84 17.63 -8.31
CA PRO A 2 -29.91 18.43 -7.71
C PRO A 2 -31.31 17.86 -8.02
N LEU A 3 -31.68 16.71 -7.44
CA LEU A 3 -33.06 16.19 -7.56
C LEU A 3 -33.58 15.52 -6.27
N VAL A 4 -32.78 15.52 -5.19
CA VAL A 4 -33.13 14.87 -3.92
C VAL A 4 -33.92 15.82 -2.98
N SER A 5 -34.12 17.09 -3.35
CA SER A 5 -34.73 18.09 -2.45
C SER A 5 -36.26 18.00 -2.35
N ARG A 6 -36.95 17.23 -3.21
CA ARG A 6 -38.43 17.15 -3.26
C ARG A 6 -39.06 15.86 -2.71
N LEU A 7 -38.35 15.08 -1.89
CA LEU A 7 -38.92 13.90 -1.23
C LEU A 7 -39.40 14.18 0.21
N PRO A 8 -40.58 13.65 0.63
CA PRO A 8 -41.21 13.89 1.93
C PRO A 8 -40.37 13.37 3.10
N ARG A 9 -40.48 14.03 4.26
CA ARG A 9 -39.62 13.81 5.45
C ARG A 9 -39.65 12.36 5.99
N SER A 10 -40.75 11.63 5.80
CA SER A 10 -40.90 10.22 6.23
C SER A 10 -40.03 9.23 5.44
N LEU A 11 -39.66 9.55 4.20
CA LEU A 11 -38.72 8.76 3.38
C LEU A 11 -37.26 9.08 3.72
N ARG A 12 -36.96 10.31 4.14
CA ARG A 12 -35.60 10.72 4.54
C ARG A 12 -35.12 10.02 5.82
N THR A 13 -36.03 9.72 6.75
CA THR A 13 -35.72 8.98 7.98
C THR A 13 -35.53 7.49 7.74
N ARG A 14 -36.31 6.86 6.83
CA ARG A 14 -36.08 5.46 6.42
C ARG A 14 -34.78 5.26 5.63
N LEU A 15 -34.37 6.23 4.81
CA LEU A 15 -33.10 6.18 4.07
C LEU A 15 -31.87 6.36 4.97
N ARG A 16 -31.98 7.06 6.11
CA ARG A 16 -30.88 7.19 7.09
C ARG A 16 -30.60 5.89 7.87
N GLY A 17 -31.58 4.99 7.98
CA GLY A 17 -31.43 3.68 8.63
C GLY A 17 -30.73 2.62 7.77
N ILE A 18 -30.49 2.89 6.48
CA ILE A 18 -29.86 1.95 5.53
C ILE A 18 -28.36 2.27 5.32
N SER A 19 -27.78 3.19 6.10
CA SER A 19 -26.41 3.72 5.95
C SER A 19 -25.28 2.73 6.31
N SER A 20 -25.48 1.42 6.13
CA SER A 20 -24.36 0.50 6.06
C SER A 20 -23.69 0.65 4.69
N LEU A 21 -22.36 0.75 4.67
CA LEU A 21 -21.56 0.75 3.43
C LEU A 21 -22.00 -0.38 2.47
N ARG A 22 -22.41 -1.51 3.05
CA ARG A 22 -22.95 -2.67 2.34
C ARG A 22 -24.17 -2.35 1.49
N ALA A 23 -25.14 -1.64 2.04
CA ALA A 23 -26.36 -1.29 1.31
C ALA A 23 -26.06 -0.27 0.21
N THR A 24 -25.18 0.71 0.46
CA THR A 24 -24.75 1.69 -0.55
C THR A 24 -24.08 1.00 -1.73
N PHE A 25 -23.08 0.13 -1.49
CA PHE A 25 -22.41 -0.60 -2.57
C PHE A 25 -23.36 -1.52 -3.34
N THR A 26 -24.27 -2.22 -2.63
CA THR A 26 -25.27 -3.08 -3.27
C THR A 26 -26.20 -2.25 -4.18
N LEU A 27 -26.70 -1.11 -3.70
CA LEU A 27 -27.55 -0.22 -4.50
C LEU A 27 -26.80 0.37 -5.69
N SER A 28 -25.55 0.79 -5.52
CA SER A 28 -24.75 1.39 -6.60
C SER A 28 -24.43 0.37 -7.69
N PHE A 29 -24.01 -0.85 -7.33
CA PHE A 29 -23.77 -1.92 -8.31
C PHE A 29 -25.05 -2.34 -9.02
N ALA A 30 -26.16 -2.48 -8.28
CA ALA A 30 -27.46 -2.78 -8.87
C ALA A 30 -27.92 -1.66 -9.82
N ALA A 31 -27.75 -0.39 -9.45
CA ALA A 31 -28.13 0.75 -10.29
C ALA A 31 -27.30 0.83 -11.59
N VAL A 32 -25.98 0.61 -11.51
CA VAL A 32 -25.11 0.56 -12.70
C VAL A 32 -25.49 -0.62 -13.59
N ALA A 33 -25.70 -1.80 -13.00
CA ALA A 33 -26.12 -2.98 -13.76
C ALA A 33 -27.45 -2.74 -14.47
N VAL A 34 -28.45 -2.20 -13.77
CA VAL A 34 -29.75 -1.82 -14.38
C VAL A 34 -29.54 -0.83 -15.52
N GLY A 35 -28.75 0.23 -15.30
CA GLY A 35 -28.49 1.26 -16.32
C GLY A 35 -27.85 0.70 -17.59
N VAL A 36 -26.77 -0.09 -17.44
CA VAL A 36 -26.09 -0.73 -18.57
C VAL A 36 -27.01 -1.70 -19.30
N THR A 37 -27.76 -2.50 -18.55
CA THR A 37 -28.59 -3.55 -19.15
C THR A 37 -29.80 -2.98 -19.88
N VAL A 38 -30.44 -1.94 -19.35
CA VAL A 38 -31.51 -1.19 -20.04
C VAL A 38 -30.97 -0.55 -21.32
N LEU A 39 -29.78 0.06 -21.26
CA LEU A 39 -29.15 0.69 -22.43
C LEU A 39 -28.85 -0.34 -23.53
N VAL A 40 -28.21 -1.45 -23.19
CA VAL A 40 -27.87 -2.52 -24.15
C VAL A 40 -29.13 -3.18 -24.73
N GLY A 41 -30.13 -3.45 -23.88
CA GLY A 41 -31.40 -4.03 -24.33
C GLY A 41 -32.15 -3.11 -25.30
N PHE A 42 -32.21 -1.80 -24.99
CA PHE A 42 -32.81 -0.81 -25.87
C PHE A 42 -32.08 -0.70 -27.22
N LEU A 43 -30.75 -0.60 -27.20
CA LEU A 43 -29.93 -0.51 -28.41
C LEU A 43 -30.05 -1.76 -29.29
N SER A 44 -30.09 -2.95 -28.66
CA SER A 44 -30.22 -4.22 -29.40
C SER A 44 -31.59 -4.36 -30.05
N TYR A 45 -32.67 -3.96 -29.35
CA TYR A 45 -34.02 -3.96 -29.91
C TYR A 45 -34.15 -2.96 -31.07
N ASP A 46 -33.69 -1.71 -30.89
CA ASP A 46 -33.74 -0.69 -31.93
C ASP A 46 -32.95 -1.12 -33.19
N ALA A 47 -31.78 -1.73 -33.01
CA ALA A 47 -30.99 -2.27 -34.12
C ALA A 47 -31.71 -3.42 -34.85
N ALA A 48 -32.28 -4.39 -34.12
CA ALA A 48 -32.99 -5.52 -34.71
C ALA A 48 -34.26 -5.07 -35.46
N ALA A 49 -35.06 -4.19 -34.86
CA ALA A 49 -36.27 -3.66 -35.47
C ALA A 49 -35.97 -2.87 -36.76
N ARG A 50 -34.86 -2.10 -36.79
CA ARG A 50 -34.41 -1.40 -38.00
C ARG A 50 -33.99 -2.36 -39.11
N LEU A 51 -33.20 -3.38 -38.79
CA LEU A 51 -32.73 -4.37 -39.78
C LEU A 51 -33.90 -5.11 -40.44
N VAL A 52 -34.87 -5.56 -39.63
CA VAL A 52 -36.06 -6.27 -40.12
C VAL A 52 -36.94 -5.38 -41.01
N ARG A 53 -37.16 -4.12 -40.62
CA ARG A 53 -38.02 -3.20 -41.38
C ARG A 53 -37.42 -2.80 -42.73
N LEU A 54 -36.08 -2.75 -42.83
CA LEU A 54 -35.38 -2.42 -44.07
C LEU A 54 -35.47 -3.57 -45.08
N ASP A 55 -35.29 -4.81 -44.64
CA ASP A 55 -35.31 -6.01 -45.50
C ASP A 55 -36.68 -6.18 -46.21
N GLN A 56 -37.79 -6.04 -45.47
CA GLN A 56 -39.14 -6.25 -46.02
C GLN A 56 -39.56 -5.18 -47.03
N GLN A 57 -39.13 -3.92 -46.86
CA GLN A 57 -39.52 -2.85 -47.80
C GLN A 57 -38.85 -3.01 -49.17
N THR A 58 -37.62 -3.50 -49.21
CA THR A 58 -36.86 -3.65 -50.45
C THR A 58 -37.39 -4.81 -51.29
N VAL A 59 -37.68 -5.95 -50.68
CA VAL A 59 -38.19 -7.13 -51.38
C VAL A 59 -39.55 -6.87 -52.02
N PHE A 60 -40.52 -6.30 -51.28
CA PHE A 60 -41.83 -5.96 -51.85
C PHE A 60 -41.74 -4.99 -53.02
N ALA A 61 -40.96 -3.92 -52.85
CA ALA A 61 -40.80 -2.91 -53.89
C ALA A 61 -40.14 -3.48 -55.15
N GLN A 62 -39.22 -4.45 -54.98
CA GLN A 62 -38.56 -5.13 -56.09
C GLN A 62 -39.53 -6.04 -56.84
N VAL A 63 -40.31 -6.88 -56.14
CA VAL A 63 -41.32 -7.74 -56.78
C VAL A 63 -42.36 -6.92 -57.56
N VAL A 64 -42.83 -5.81 -56.98
CA VAL A 64 -43.77 -4.90 -57.66
C VAL A 64 -43.11 -4.20 -58.86
N HIS A 65 -41.82 -3.84 -58.75
CA HIS A 65 -41.06 -3.26 -59.86
C HIS A 65 -40.89 -4.25 -61.01
N ASP A 66 -40.50 -5.49 -60.71
CA ASP A 66 -40.25 -6.54 -61.68
C ASP A 66 -41.54 -6.91 -62.43
N LEU A 67 -42.66 -7.14 -61.71
CA LEU A 67 -43.97 -7.36 -62.34
C LEU A 67 -44.36 -6.19 -63.24
N ARG A 68 -44.16 -4.96 -62.79
CA ARG A 68 -44.53 -3.76 -63.55
C ARG A 68 -43.73 -3.65 -64.84
N GLU A 69 -42.44 -3.95 -64.82
CA GLU A 69 -41.60 -3.95 -66.01
C GLU A 69 -41.96 -5.10 -66.95
N GLN A 70 -42.25 -6.29 -66.42
CA GLN A 70 -42.65 -7.44 -67.21
C GLN A 70 -43.96 -7.19 -67.97
N VAL A 71 -45.00 -6.71 -67.30
CA VAL A 71 -46.30 -6.39 -67.92
C VAL A 71 -46.22 -5.24 -68.94
N ARG A 72 -45.17 -4.41 -68.88
CA ARG A 72 -44.91 -3.37 -69.88
C ARG A 72 -44.21 -3.88 -71.13
N HIS A 73 -43.35 -4.88 -70.99
CA HIS A 73 -42.60 -5.46 -72.09
C HIS A 73 -43.40 -6.55 -72.81
N ASP A 74 -44.10 -7.39 -72.04
CA ASP A 74 -44.86 -8.53 -72.53
C ASP A 74 -46.37 -8.27 -72.41
N ALA A 75 -47.11 -8.61 -73.46
CA ALA A 75 -48.56 -8.44 -73.50
C ALA A 75 -49.25 -9.60 -72.75
N LEU A 76 -49.22 -9.57 -71.42
CA LEU A 76 -49.76 -10.62 -70.57
C LEU A 76 -51.27 -10.46 -70.32
N ASP A 77 -51.98 -11.57 -70.19
CA ASP A 77 -53.41 -11.66 -69.92
C ASP A 77 -53.67 -12.19 -68.49
N PRO A 78 -54.89 -11.98 -67.94
CA PRO A 78 -55.22 -12.45 -66.59
C PRO A 78 -54.98 -13.94 -66.35
N GLU A 79 -55.12 -14.77 -67.39
CA GLU A 79 -54.95 -16.22 -67.31
C GLU A 79 -53.48 -16.62 -67.05
N ASP A 80 -52.51 -15.81 -67.49
CA ASP A 80 -51.06 -16.03 -67.27
C ASP A 80 -50.66 -15.90 -65.78
N PHE A 81 -51.56 -15.34 -64.96
CA PHE A 81 -51.38 -15.15 -63.52
C PHE A 81 -52.38 -15.95 -62.68
N ALA A 82 -53.24 -16.75 -63.33
CA ALA A 82 -54.22 -17.58 -62.62
C ALA A 82 -53.56 -18.87 -62.11
N SER A 83 -53.95 -19.29 -60.92
CA SER A 83 -53.56 -20.56 -60.29
C SER A 83 -53.93 -21.80 -61.11
N SER A 84 -54.79 -21.65 -62.12
CA SER A 84 -55.21 -22.69 -63.05
C SER A 84 -54.32 -22.83 -64.30
N ASP A 85 -53.18 -22.14 -64.37
CA ASP A 85 -52.23 -22.22 -65.49
C ASP A 85 -51.76 -23.68 -65.74
N PRO A 86 -52.13 -24.29 -66.89
CA PRO A 86 -51.82 -25.69 -67.19
C PRO A 86 -50.34 -25.97 -67.47
N ASP A 87 -49.54 -24.94 -67.81
CA ASP A 87 -48.15 -25.11 -68.24
C ASP A 87 -47.12 -24.94 -67.10
N HIS A 88 -47.52 -24.36 -65.95
CA HIS A 88 -46.69 -24.15 -64.74
C HIS A 88 -45.32 -23.44 -64.97
N ASP A 89 -45.10 -22.85 -66.15
CA ASP A 89 -43.89 -22.08 -66.53
C ASP A 89 -44.23 -20.57 -66.75
N GLY A 90 -45.34 -20.09 -66.19
CA GLY A 90 -45.84 -18.73 -66.35
C GLY A 90 -45.21 -17.67 -65.42
N PRO A 91 -45.44 -16.37 -65.69
CA PRO A 91 -44.91 -15.24 -64.91
C PRO A 91 -45.36 -15.24 -63.43
N LEU A 92 -46.43 -15.97 -63.10
CA LEU A 92 -46.88 -16.23 -61.74
C LEU A 92 -45.80 -16.89 -60.88
N ASP A 93 -45.06 -17.84 -61.44
CA ASP A 93 -44.07 -18.64 -60.70
C ASP A 93 -42.89 -17.77 -60.25
N ASP A 94 -42.46 -16.80 -61.06
CA ASP A 94 -41.40 -15.84 -60.73
C ASP A 94 -41.80 -14.85 -59.63
N ILE A 95 -43.10 -14.59 -59.49
CA ILE A 95 -43.67 -13.68 -58.48
C ILE A 95 -43.96 -14.40 -57.17
N ILE A 96 -44.25 -15.71 -57.20
CA ILE A 96 -44.50 -16.55 -56.02
C ILE A 96 -43.20 -17.15 -55.46
N ARG A 97 -42.12 -17.24 -56.26
CA ARG A 97 -40.77 -17.69 -55.83
C ARG A 97 -40.25 -17.01 -54.55
N PRO A 98 -40.43 -15.71 -54.32
CA PRO A 98 -40.26 -15.12 -52.99
C PRO A 98 -41.31 -15.72 -52.04
N SER A 99 -40.88 -16.68 -51.21
CA SER A 99 -41.72 -17.27 -50.16
C SER A 99 -42.34 -16.14 -49.33
N ARG A 100 -43.68 -15.97 -49.41
CA ARG A 100 -44.57 -14.97 -48.74
C ARG A 100 -45.25 -13.93 -49.64
N THR A 101 -45.40 -14.20 -50.94
CA THR A 101 -46.17 -13.33 -51.84
C THR A 101 -47.45 -14.02 -52.29
N ASP A 102 -48.60 -13.44 -51.96
CA ASP A 102 -49.91 -13.89 -52.41
C ASP A 102 -50.34 -13.07 -53.63
N VAL A 103 -50.93 -13.75 -54.62
CA VAL A 103 -51.37 -13.12 -55.87
C VAL A 103 -52.88 -13.31 -56.01
N GLN A 104 -53.57 -12.24 -56.40
CA GLN A 104 -54.99 -12.23 -56.75
C GLN A 104 -55.14 -11.54 -58.11
N VAL A 105 -55.89 -12.14 -59.02
CA VAL A 105 -56.05 -11.60 -60.37
C VAL A 105 -57.39 -10.87 -60.48
N LEU A 106 -57.36 -9.66 -61.01
CA LEU A 106 -58.54 -8.83 -61.29
C LEU A 106 -58.77 -8.80 -62.80
N GLY A 107 -59.96 -9.18 -63.24
CA GLY A 107 -60.40 -9.01 -64.62
C GLY A 107 -60.84 -7.57 -64.94
N PRO A 108 -61.38 -7.35 -66.16
CA PRO A 108 -61.91 -6.05 -66.57
C PRO A 108 -62.97 -5.52 -65.59
N GLY A 109 -62.88 -4.23 -65.23
CA GLY A 109 -63.76 -3.60 -64.22
C GLY A 109 -63.41 -3.93 -62.75
N GLY A 110 -62.33 -4.69 -62.52
CA GLY A 110 -61.84 -5.01 -61.17
C GLY A 110 -62.61 -6.13 -60.46
N ALA A 111 -63.29 -7.00 -61.21
CA ALA A 111 -63.87 -8.23 -60.67
C ALA A 111 -62.75 -9.26 -60.41
N VAL A 112 -62.81 -9.98 -59.28
CA VAL A 112 -61.80 -11.01 -58.96
C VAL A 112 -61.98 -12.19 -59.93
N ALA A 113 -61.01 -12.36 -60.83
CA ALA A 113 -60.95 -13.42 -61.83
C ALA A 113 -60.34 -14.71 -61.25
N ASP A 114 -59.26 -14.56 -60.47
CA ASP A 114 -58.69 -15.63 -59.66
C ASP A 114 -58.43 -15.15 -58.24
N ARG A 115 -58.74 -15.99 -57.26
CA ARG A 115 -58.71 -15.62 -55.83
C ARG A 115 -57.38 -16.03 -55.21
N GLY A 116 -56.73 -15.05 -54.57
CA GLY A 116 -55.62 -15.33 -53.67
C GLY A 116 -56.08 -16.03 -52.38
N HIS A 117 -55.12 -16.58 -51.64
CA HIS A 117 -55.33 -17.19 -50.34
C HIS A 117 -54.45 -16.50 -49.28
N PRO A 118 -54.94 -15.46 -48.58
CA PRO A 118 -56.34 -15.07 -48.40
C PRO A 118 -56.90 -14.18 -49.53
N VAL A 119 -58.23 -14.09 -49.61
CA VAL A 119 -58.91 -13.20 -50.56
C VAL A 119 -58.65 -11.75 -50.19
N LEU A 120 -58.03 -11.01 -51.10
CA LEU A 120 -57.63 -9.63 -50.87
C LEU A 120 -58.78 -8.67 -51.17
N PRO A 121 -59.01 -7.63 -50.35
CA PRO A 121 -60.01 -6.62 -50.65
C PRO A 121 -59.59 -5.82 -51.89
N VAL A 122 -60.57 -5.52 -52.74
CA VAL A 122 -60.37 -4.73 -53.97
C VAL A 122 -60.88 -3.31 -53.74
N ALA A 123 -59.97 -2.36 -53.53
CA ALA A 123 -60.30 -0.96 -53.31
C ALA A 123 -60.72 -0.28 -54.61
N ALA A 124 -61.34 0.90 -54.50
CA ALA A 124 -61.71 1.69 -55.68
C ALA A 124 -60.50 2.05 -56.56
N ALA A 125 -59.33 2.25 -55.94
CA ALA A 125 -58.08 2.51 -56.65
C ALA A 125 -57.63 1.30 -57.49
N ASP A 126 -57.78 0.07 -56.96
CA ASP A 126 -57.42 -1.16 -57.69
C ASP A 126 -58.30 -1.35 -58.93
N ARG A 127 -59.60 -1.05 -58.83
CA ARG A 127 -60.52 -1.10 -59.98
C ARG A 127 -60.15 -0.09 -61.07
N GLN A 128 -59.74 1.12 -60.67
CA GLN A 128 -59.23 2.14 -61.61
C GLN A 128 -57.89 1.77 -62.25
N VAL A 129 -57.12 0.89 -61.60
CA VAL A 129 -55.89 0.32 -62.17
C VAL A 129 -56.25 -0.81 -63.15
N ALA A 130 -57.23 -1.66 -62.82
CA ALA A 130 -57.69 -2.72 -63.71
C ALA A 130 -58.28 -2.20 -65.04
N GLU A 131 -58.93 -1.04 -65.03
CA GLU A 131 -59.48 -0.39 -66.23
C GLU A 131 -58.45 0.47 -67.00
N ALA A 132 -57.21 0.59 -66.51
CA ALA A 132 -56.25 1.48 -67.12
C ALA A 132 -55.84 1.03 -68.53
N SER A 133 -55.78 1.99 -69.46
CA SER A 133 -55.36 1.73 -70.84
C SER A 133 -53.87 1.44 -70.96
N SER A 134 -53.04 1.96 -70.04
CA SER A 134 -51.59 1.73 -70.02
C SER A 134 -51.20 0.60 -69.06
N ALA A 135 -50.39 -0.31 -69.56
CA ALA A 135 -49.75 -1.37 -68.77
C ALA A 135 -48.81 -0.78 -67.70
N GLY A 136 -48.77 -1.43 -66.53
CA GLY A 136 -47.89 -1.06 -65.43
C GLY A 136 -48.30 0.19 -64.64
N LYS A 137 -49.58 0.61 -64.70
CA LYS A 137 -50.14 1.56 -63.71
C LYS A 137 -50.24 0.85 -62.36
N LEU A 138 -49.88 1.54 -61.27
CA LEU A 138 -49.74 0.96 -59.94
C LEU A 138 -50.65 1.67 -58.93
N ALA A 139 -51.32 0.90 -58.07
CA ALA A 139 -51.89 1.37 -56.82
C ALA A 139 -51.29 0.58 -55.66
N GLU A 140 -50.80 1.25 -54.62
CA GLU A 140 -50.25 0.62 -53.43
C GLU A 140 -51.09 0.97 -52.20
N HIS A 141 -51.36 -0.04 -51.37
CA HIS A 141 -52.02 0.07 -50.09
C HIS A 141 -51.08 -0.46 -49.00
N LYS A 142 -50.73 0.43 -48.06
CA LYS A 142 -49.93 0.09 -46.89
C LYS A 142 -50.92 -0.22 -45.76
N GLU A 143 -50.77 -1.39 -45.13
CA GLU A 143 -51.58 -1.84 -43.97
C GLU A 143 -53.04 -2.20 -44.31
N VAL A 144 -53.23 -3.25 -45.10
CA VAL A 144 -54.54 -3.86 -45.37
C VAL A 144 -54.77 -5.02 -44.40
N GLU A 145 -55.79 -4.91 -43.56
CA GLU A 145 -56.18 -5.98 -42.64
C GLU A 145 -57.02 -7.04 -43.36
N VAL A 146 -56.55 -8.29 -43.36
CA VAL A 146 -57.24 -9.45 -43.95
C VAL A 146 -57.17 -10.60 -42.96
N ALA A 147 -58.34 -11.09 -42.52
CA ALA A 147 -58.47 -12.23 -41.59
C ALA A 147 -57.65 -12.10 -40.28
N GLY A 148 -57.39 -10.87 -39.81
CA GLY A 148 -56.63 -10.58 -38.58
C GLY A 148 -55.14 -10.35 -38.79
N ASP A 149 -54.66 -10.46 -40.04
CA ASP A 149 -53.29 -10.20 -40.44
C ASP A 149 -53.17 -8.92 -41.28
N PHE A 150 -52.02 -8.25 -41.19
CA PHE A 150 -51.76 -7.06 -41.99
C PHE A 150 -50.89 -7.37 -43.20
N TYR A 151 -51.38 -6.93 -44.35
CA TYR A 151 -50.75 -7.10 -45.65
C TYR A 151 -50.34 -5.74 -46.22
N ARG A 152 -49.24 -5.73 -46.96
CA ARG A 152 -48.97 -4.69 -47.94
C ARG A 152 -49.43 -5.19 -49.30
N VAL A 153 -50.20 -4.37 -50.00
CA VAL A 153 -50.91 -4.78 -51.22
C VAL A 153 -50.59 -3.81 -52.35
N ALA A 154 -50.32 -4.34 -53.54
CA ALA A 154 -50.07 -3.55 -54.75
C ALA A 154 -50.87 -4.13 -55.92
N ALA A 155 -51.62 -3.29 -56.64
CA ALA A 155 -52.28 -3.68 -57.89
C ALA A 155 -51.54 -3.08 -59.08
N VAL A 156 -51.20 -3.91 -60.07
CA VAL A 156 -50.49 -3.54 -61.29
C VAL A 156 -51.37 -3.82 -62.50
N SER A 157 -51.62 -2.81 -63.33
CA SER A 157 -52.47 -2.94 -64.52
C SER A 157 -51.82 -3.76 -65.63
N LEU A 158 -52.60 -4.65 -66.26
CA LEU A 158 -52.24 -5.38 -67.48
C LEU A 158 -52.39 -4.53 -68.76
N GLY A 159 -52.89 -3.30 -68.64
CA GLY A 159 -53.12 -2.40 -69.77
C GLY A 159 -54.34 -2.77 -70.61
N HIS A 160 -54.71 -1.86 -71.51
CA HIS A 160 -55.86 -2.01 -72.42
C HIS A 160 -57.20 -2.35 -71.72
N GLY A 161 -57.34 -2.07 -70.43
CA GLY A 161 -58.53 -2.42 -69.65
C GLY A 161 -58.73 -3.92 -69.43
N ARG A 162 -57.68 -4.73 -69.63
CA ARG A 162 -57.74 -6.20 -69.52
C ARG A 162 -57.82 -6.70 -68.08
N GLY A 163 -57.47 -5.87 -67.11
CA GLY A 163 -57.43 -6.25 -65.71
C GLY A 163 -56.18 -5.74 -64.98
N ALA A 164 -55.96 -6.27 -63.78
CA ALA A 164 -54.79 -5.99 -62.95
C ALA A 164 -54.38 -7.22 -62.13
N VAL A 165 -53.10 -7.32 -61.81
CA VAL A 165 -52.56 -8.33 -60.89
C VAL A 165 -52.35 -7.66 -59.53
N GLN A 166 -52.97 -8.21 -58.50
CA GLN A 166 -52.87 -7.74 -57.13
C GLN A 166 -51.91 -8.65 -56.36
N ILE A 167 -50.81 -8.07 -55.88
CA ILE A 167 -49.79 -8.74 -55.07
C ILE A 167 -49.97 -8.33 -53.62
N ALA A 168 -49.91 -9.29 -52.69
CA ALA A 168 -49.88 -9.02 -51.26
C ALA A 168 -48.69 -9.71 -50.57
N GLN A 169 -48.17 -9.05 -49.54
CA GLN A 169 -47.16 -9.63 -48.65
C GLN A 169 -47.55 -9.38 -47.20
N GLN A 170 -47.60 -10.44 -46.40
CA GLN A 170 -47.89 -10.37 -44.96
C GLN A 170 -46.67 -9.82 -44.18
N PHE A 171 -46.90 -8.92 -43.22
CA PHE A 171 -45.82 -8.41 -42.34
C PHE A 171 -46.01 -8.69 -40.84
N SER A 172 -47.13 -9.31 -40.43
CA SER A 172 -47.46 -9.59 -39.02
C SER A 172 -46.48 -10.53 -38.30
N ASP A 173 -45.91 -11.54 -38.98
CA ASP A 173 -45.07 -12.58 -38.36
C ASP A 173 -43.82 -12.04 -37.65
N THR A 174 -43.32 -10.90 -38.12
CA THR A 174 -42.13 -10.25 -37.58
C THR A 174 -42.38 -9.62 -36.21
N GLU A 175 -43.60 -9.18 -35.92
CA GLU A 175 -43.95 -8.58 -34.64
C GLU A 175 -43.96 -9.63 -33.52
N ASP A 176 -44.39 -10.85 -33.82
CA ASP A 176 -44.40 -11.96 -32.85
C ASP A 176 -42.99 -12.50 -32.59
N LEU A 177 -42.12 -12.56 -33.60
CA LEU A 177 -40.70 -12.87 -33.42
C LEU A 177 -40.02 -11.81 -32.53
N LEU A 178 -40.30 -10.53 -32.77
CA LEU A 178 -39.78 -9.42 -31.97
C LEU A 178 -40.27 -9.47 -30.51
N ARG A 179 -41.56 -9.80 -30.27
CA ARG A 179 -42.10 -10.01 -28.92
C ARG A 179 -41.42 -11.16 -28.20
N GLN A 180 -41.17 -12.28 -28.88
CA GLN A 180 -40.49 -13.43 -28.29
C GLN A 180 -39.02 -13.12 -27.94
N LEU A 181 -38.33 -12.36 -28.80
CA LEU A 181 -36.99 -11.84 -28.50
C LEU A 181 -37.00 -10.86 -27.33
N GLN A 182 -38.01 -9.99 -27.24
CA GLN A 182 -38.18 -9.04 -26.15
C GLN A 182 -38.34 -9.76 -24.80
N GLN A 183 -39.18 -10.80 -24.73
CA GLN A 183 -39.42 -11.54 -23.49
C GLN A 183 -38.16 -12.29 -23.00
N ARG A 184 -37.44 -12.97 -23.92
CA ARG A 184 -36.17 -13.63 -23.58
C ARG A 184 -35.12 -12.63 -23.11
N THR A 185 -35.04 -11.49 -23.79
CA THR A 185 -34.13 -10.41 -23.41
C THR A 185 -34.46 -9.89 -22.01
N PHE A 186 -35.74 -9.66 -21.70
CA PHE A 186 -36.17 -9.20 -20.37
C PHE A 186 -35.78 -10.17 -19.25
N LEU A 187 -35.91 -11.48 -19.46
CA LEU A 187 -35.49 -12.50 -18.49
C LEU A 187 -33.98 -12.49 -18.28
N LEU A 188 -33.19 -12.40 -19.35
CA LEU A 188 -31.73 -12.28 -19.28
C LEU A 188 -31.33 -11.01 -18.53
N VAL A 189 -31.97 -9.87 -18.84
CA VAL A 189 -31.74 -8.60 -18.15
C VAL A 189 -32.00 -8.72 -16.65
N GLY A 190 -33.15 -9.30 -16.28
CA GLY A 190 -33.50 -9.55 -14.88
C GLY A 190 -32.45 -10.43 -14.17
N GLY A 191 -32.00 -11.50 -14.83
CA GLY A 191 -30.95 -12.38 -14.31
C GLY A 191 -29.62 -11.65 -14.05
N VAL A 192 -29.17 -10.83 -15.00
CA VAL A 192 -27.93 -10.04 -14.87
C VAL A 192 -28.03 -9.05 -13.72
N VAL A 193 -29.16 -8.35 -13.57
CA VAL A 193 -29.38 -7.40 -12.47
C VAL A 193 -29.32 -8.09 -11.11
N ILE A 194 -29.97 -9.26 -10.97
CA ILE A 194 -29.93 -10.04 -9.72
C ILE A 194 -28.50 -10.50 -9.41
N ALA A 195 -27.79 -11.04 -10.41
CA ALA A 195 -26.41 -11.49 -10.24
C ALA A 195 -25.47 -10.35 -9.82
N ALA A 196 -25.59 -9.17 -10.45
CA ALA A 196 -24.81 -7.99 -10.09
C ALA A 196 -25.12 -7.49 -8.67
N GLY A 197 -26.38 -7.51 -8.25
CA GLY A 197 -26.79 -7.19 -6.88
C GLY A 197 -26.18 -8.16 -5.85
N LEU A 198 -26.25 -9.46 -6.10
CA LEU A 198 -25.65 -10.49 -5.25
C LEU A 198 -24.12 -10.36 -5.17
N PHE A 199 -23.47 -10.09 -6.29
CA PHE A 199 -22.02 -9.87 -6.35
C PHE A 199 -21.60 -8.60 -5.58
N GLY A 200 -22.31 -7.50 -5.78
CA GLY A 200 -22.08 -6.24 -5.05
C GLY A 200 -22.26 -6.44 -3.54
N TRP A 201 -23.30 -7.16 -3.12
CA TRP A 201 -23.52 -7.51 -1.72
C TRP A 201 -22.40 -8.39 -1.15
N TRP A 202 -21.95 -9.41 -1.88
CA TRP A 202 -20.85 -10.28 -1.48
C TRP A 202 -19.54 -9.50 -1.32
N LEU A 203 -19.20 -8.66 -2.29
CA LEU A 203 -17.97 -7.85 -2.28
C LEU A 203 -17.98 -6.85 -1.13
N ALA A 204 -19.10 -6.13 -0.94
CA ALA A 204 -19.23 -5.20 0.17
C ALA A 204 -19.17 -5.92 1.52
N ARG A 205 -19.80 -7.09 1.65
CA ARG A 205 -19.71 -7.93 2.86
C ARG A 205 -18.27 -8.35 3.14
N ARG A 206 -17.50 -8.72 2.11
CA ARG A 206 -16.09 -9.11 2.23
C ARG A 206 -15.21 -7.96 2.74
N ILE A 207 -15.34 -6.77 2.17
CA ILE A 207 -14.53 -5.59 2.53
C ILE A 207 -14.92 -5.08 3.93
N THR A 208 -16.21 -4.85 4.18
CA THR A 208 -16.66 -4.30 5.48
C THR A 208 -16.34 -5.24 6.64
N ARG A 209 -16.37 -6.57 6.45
CA ARG A 209 -16.00 -7.54 7.50
C ARG A 209 -14.53 -7.40 7.96
N ARG A 210 -13.63 -6.97 7.08
CA ARG A 210 -12.22 -6.75 7.45
C ARG A 210 -12.06 -5.45 8.23
N LEU A 211 -12.70 -4.38 7.77
CA LEU A 211 -12.69 -3.09 8.46
C LEU A 211 -13.29 -3.18 9.86
N VAL A 212 -14.45 -3.83 10.03
CA VAL A 212 -15.08 -3.99 11.35
C VAL A 212 -14.18 -4.75 12.32
N ARG A 213 -13.41 -5.76 11.85
CA ARG A 213 -12.45 -6.47 12.71
C ARG A 213 -11.30 -5.58 13.16
N LEU A 214 -10.77 -4.76 12.25
CA LEU A 214 -9.70 -3.81 12.59
C LEU A 214 -10.20 -2.73 13.57
N THR A 215 -11.39 -2.19 13.33
CA THR A 215 -12.02 -1.22 14.25
C THR A 215 -12.29 -1.83 15.62
N ALA A 216 -12.82 -3.07 15.68
CA ALA A 216 -13.05 -3.76 16.94
C ALA A 216 -11.73 -4.02 17.70
N ALA A 217 -10.66 -4.41 17.01
CA ALA A 217 -9.35 -4.57 17.64
C ALA A 217 -8.83 -3.23 18.19
N ALA A 218 -9.01 -2.12 17.47
CA ALA A 218 -8.62 -0.79 17.95
C ALA A 218 -9.45 -0.34 19.17
N GLU A 219 -10.77 -0.55 19.15
CA GLU A 219 -11.65 -0.28 20.28
C GLU A 219 -11.30 -1.15 21.51
N ASP A 220 -10.95 -2.42 21.29
CA ASP A 220 -10.50 -3.32 22.35
C ASP A 220 -9.17 -2.88 22.96
N VAL A 221 -8.19 -2.48 22.15
CA VAL A 221 -6.93 -1.91 22.63
C VAL A 221 -7.20 -0.63 23.41
N ALA A 222 -8.02 0.28 22.88
CA ALA A 222 -8.33 1.55 23.54
C ALA A 222 -9.02 1.34 24.90
N ARG A 223 -9.91 0.35 25.01
CA ARG A 223 -10.64 0.04 26.25
C ARG A 223 -9.80 -0.73 27.26
N THR A 224 -9.04 -1.73 26.80
CA THR A 224 -8.39 -2.70 27.71
C THR A 224 -6.91 -2.45 27.92
N ARG A 225 -6.27 -1.57 27.13
CA ARG A 225 -4.81 -1.39 27.03
C ARG A 225 -4.04 -2.70 26.79
N ARG A 226 -4.71 -3.74 26.30
CA ARG A 226 -4.06 -5.01 25.96
C ARG A 226 -3.47 -4.90 24.56
N LEU A 227 -2.16 -4.76 24.48
CA LEU A 227 -1.42 -4.53 23.24
C LEU A 227 -1.07 -5.84 22.49
N GLY A 228 -1.28 -7.00 23.11
CA GLY A 228 -0.94 -8.32 22.55
C GLY A 228 -1.97 -8.93 21.58
N ILE A 229 -2.90 -8.13 21.04
CA ILE A 229 -3.92 -8.62 20.11
C ILE A 229 -3.28 -8.72 18.73
N GLN A 230 -3.02 -9.94 18.25
CA GLN A 230 -2.59 -10.17 16.88
C GLN A 230 -3.72 -9.81 15.92
N VAL A 231 -3.50 -8.80 15.08
CA VAL A 231 -4.45 -8.46 14.02
C VAL A 231 -4.16 -9.37 12.84
N PRO A 232 -5.05 -10.33 12.47
CA PRO A 232 -4.78 -11.23 11.36
C PRO A 232 -4.82 -10.45 10.03
N VAL A 233 -3.65 -10.10 9.51
CA VAL A 233 -3.52 -9.36 8.27
C VAL A 233 -3.34 -10.31 7.09
N THR A 234 -4.43 -10.68 6.42
CA THR A 234 -4.39 -11.50 5.20
C THR A 234 -4.69 -10.68 3.95
N GLY A 235 -3.74 -10.61 3.00
CA GLY A 235 -3.92 -9.99 1.69
C GLY A 235 -2.80 -9.04 1.29
N ARG A 236 -2.85 -8.52 0.06
CA ARG A 236 -1.92 -7.52 -0.49
C ARG A 236 -2.60 -6.18 -0.82
N ASP A 237 -3.84 -5.97 -0.37
CA ASP A 237 -4.65 -4.77 -0.61
C ASP A 237 -4.34 -3.62 0.37
N GLU A 238 -4.94 -2.45 0.16
CA GLU A 238 -4.82 -1.26 1.03
C GLU A 238 -5.24 -1.57 2.46
N VAL A 239 -6.24 -2.43 2.64
CA VAL A 239 -6.72 -2.86 3.95
C VAL A 239 -5.65 -3.69 4.67
N ALA A 240 -4.94 -4.57 3.96
CA ALA A 240 -3.81 -5.31 4.50
C ALA A 240 -2.58 -4.41 4.76
N ARG A 241 -2.37 -3.35 3.98
CA ARG A 241 -1.34 -2.34 4.28
C ARG A 241 -1.66 -1.61 5.59
N LEU A 242 -2.91 -1.19 5.78
CA LEU A 242 -3.37 -0.54 7.00
C LEU A 242 -3.26 -1.47 8.22
N GLY A 243 -3.69 -2.74 8.09
CA GLY A 243 -3.56 -3.74 9.14
C GLY A 243 -2.11 -3.95 9.59
N ARG A 244 -1.15 -4.04 8.65
CA ARG A 244 0.28 -4.17 8.97
C ARG A 244 0.85 -2.92 9.66
N ALA A 245 0.46 -1.73 9.21
CA ALA A 245 0.90 -0.49 9.84
C ALA A 245 0.39 -0.38 11.28
N PHE A 246 -0.87 -0.76 11.51
CA PHE A 246 -1.47 -0.80 12.84
C PHE A 246 -0.81 -1.85 13.75
N ASP A 247 -0.56 -3.06 13.24
CA ASP A 247 0.15 -4.12 13.97
C ASP A 247 1.56 -3.70 14.40
N ARG A 248 2.33 -3.04 13.51
CA ARG A 248 3.63 -2.45 13.87
C ARG A 248 3.53 -1.38 14.96
N MET A 249 2.50 -0.54 14.90
CA MET A 249 2.27 0.49 15.93
C MET A 249 1.98 -0.15 17.28
N LEU A 250 1.11 -1.16 17.32
CA LEU A 250 0.81 -1.92 18.54
C LEU A 250 2.05 -2.61 19.09
N GLY A 251 2.86 -3.23 18.23
CA GLY A 251 4.13 -3.85 18.63
C GLY A 251 5.11 -2.86 19.25
N ARG A 252 5.29 -1.68 18.65
CA ARG A 252 6.14 -0.62 19.22
C ARG A 252 5.63 -0.11 20.56
N LEU A 253 4.31 0.08 20.68
CA LEU A 253 3.70 0.53 21.92
C LEU A 253 3.81 -0.52 23.04
N ALA A 254 3.63 -1.80 22.71
CA ALA A 254 3.80 -2.92 23.64
C ALA A 254 5.23 -2.98 24.17
N GLN A 255 6.21 -2.88 23.27
CA GLN A 255 7.62 -2.87 23.63
C GLN A 255 7.96 -1.68 24.54
N SER A 256 7.46 -0.49 24.21
CA SER A 256 7.68 0.72 25.01
C SER A 256 7.08 0.60 26.42
N GLU A 257 5.87 0.06 26.58
CA GLU A 257 5.29 -0.18 27.91
C GLU A 257 6.13 -1.18 28.73
N GLU A 258 6.59 -2.27 28.11
CA GLU A 258 7.40 -3.27 28.80
C GLU A 258 8.75 -2.71 29.26
N ASP A 259 9.39 -1.89 28.43
CA ASP A 259 10.66 -1.25 28.77
C ASP A 259 10.49 -0.19 29.87
N GLN A 260 9.38 0.54 29.89
CA GLN A 260 9.01 1.42 31.00
C GLN A 260 8.78 0.65 32.31
N ARG A 261 8.07 -0.48 32.26
CA ARG A 261 7.83 -1.31 33.46
C ARG A 261 9.12 -1.87 34.04
N ARG A 262 9.99 -2.39 33.17
CA ARG A 262 11.33 -2.86 33.57
C ARG A 262 12.14 -1.75 34.22
N LEU A 263 12.17 -0.55 33.63
CA LEU A 263 12.84 0.61 34.20
C LEU A 263 12.32 0.94 35.61
N VAL A 264 11.00 1.01 35.80
CA VAL A 264 10.41 1.33 37.12
C VAL A 264 10.75 0.25 38.14
N GLN A 265 10.69 -1.01 37.76
CA GLN A 265 11.02 -2.12 38.64
C GLN A 265 12.48 -2.07 39.08
N ASP A 266 13.41 -1.90 38.14
CA ASP A 266 14.84 -1.88 38.41
C ASP A 266 15.22 -0.64 39.24
N ALA A 267 14.71 0.54 38.87
CA ALA A 267 14.86 1.77 39.65
C ALA A 267 14.38 1.59 41.09
N GLY A 268 13.25 0.92 41.28
CA GLY A 268 12.71 0.62 42.61
C GLY A 268 13.61 -0.30 43.44
N HIS A 269 14.34 -1.23 42.82
CA HIS A 269 15.30 -2.06 43.54
C HIS A 269 16.55 -1.27 43.91
N GLU A 270 17.08 -0.50 42.97
CA GLU A 270 18.33 0.24 43.14
C GLU A 270 18.19 1.44 44.08
N LEU A 271 17.01 2.04 44.20
CA LEU A 271 16.75 3.08 45.19
C LEU A 271 16.57 2.51 46.61
N ARG A 272 16.04 1.29 46.76
CA ARG A 272 15.79 0.70 48.09
C ARG A 272 17.07 0.44 48.87
N THR A 273 18.14 0.01 48.21
CA THR A 273 19.42 -0.30 48.85
C THR A 273 20.03 0.91 49.55
N PRO A 274 20.31 2.04 48.85
CA PRO A 274 20.88 3.21 49.48
C PRO A 274 19.92 3.87 50.47
N LEU A 275 18.59 3.83 50.23
CA LEU A 275 17.62 4.30 51.23
C LEU A 275 17.63 3.46 52.51
N THR A 276 17.86 2.15 52.40
CA THR A 276 17.97 1.26 53.57
C THR A 276 19.26 1.53 54.33
N SER A 277 20.38 1.73 53.62
CA SER A 277 21.66 2.16 54.21
C SER A 277 21.53 3.51 54.94
N LEU A 278 21.02 4.54 54.25
CA LEU A 278 20.73 5.85 54.83
C LEU A 278 19.84 5.76 56.06
N ARG A 279 18.76 4.98 56.02
CA ARG A 279 17.87 4.81 57.18
C ARG A 279 18.58 4.14 58.36
N THR A 280 19.50 3.21 58.08
CA THR A 280 20.30 2.53 59.10
C THR A 280 21.32 3.48 59.72
N ASN A 281 22.04 4.25 58.90
CA ASN A 281 23.01 5.25 59.35
C ASN A 281 22.35 6.42 60.10
N ILE A 282 21.18 6.90 59.65
CA ILE A 282 20.38 7.89 60.39
C ILE A 282 19.88 7.32 61.73
N SER A 283 19.57 6.02 61.80
CA SER A 283 19.20 5.38 63.07
C SER A 283 20.40 5.32 64.03
N MET A 284 21.63 5.16 63.51
CA MET A 284 22.86 5.24 64.29
C MET A 284 23.18 6.68 64.73
N LEU A 285 22.84 7.70 63.92
CA LEU A 285 22.96 9.11 64.32
C LEU A 285 22.12 9.45 65.56
N ARG A 286 21.03 8.71 65.85
CA ARG A 286 20.28 8.91 67.10
C ARG A 286 21.07 8.54 68.37
N ARG A 287 22.16 7.81 68.22
CA ARG A 287 23.08 7.38 69.29
C ARG A 287 24.48 7.97 69.08
N ILE A 288 24.57 9.10 68.37
CA ILE A 288 25.85 9.69 67.95
C ILE A 288 26.75 10.09 69.11
N ASP A 289 26.15 10.47 70.25
CA ASP A 289 26.88 10.89 71.46
C ASP A 289 27.51 9.70 72.20
N GLU A 290 27.11 8.47 71.87
CA GLU A 290 27.68 7.22 72.42
C GLU A 290 28.82 6.67 71.54
N LEU A 291 29.04 7.24 70.35
CA LEU A 291 30.05 6.79 69.39
C LEU A 291 31.41 7.47 69.63
N PRO A 292 32.53 6.76 69.45
CA PRO A 292 33.85 7.37 69.39
C PRO A 292 33.93 8.46 68.29
N PRO A 293 34.74 9.52 68.47
CA PRO A 293 34.83 10.63 67.50
C PRO A 293 35.13 10.19 66.07
N ALA A 294 36.00 9.20 65.89
CA ALA A 294 36.34 8.65 64.58
C ALA A 294 35.15 7.96 63.89
N ALA A 295 34.36 7.18 64.63
CA ALA A 295 33.17 6.50 64.11
C ALA A 295 32.06 7.50 63.74
N ARG A 296 31.99 8.64 64.43
CA ARG A 296 31.07 9.73 64.11
C ARG A 296 31.42 10.39 62.77
N GLU A 297 32.70 10.67 62.54
CA GLU A 297 33.18 11.24 61.28
C GLU A 297 32.96 10.29 60.10
N GLU A 298 33.23 8.99 60.29
CA GLU A 298 32.97 7.93 59.30
C GLU A 298 31.48 7.84 58.94
N LEU A 299 30.59 7.79 59.94
CA LEU A 299 29.14 7.73 59.70
C LEU A 299 28.61 8.95 58.92
N VAL A 300 29.13 10.15 59.22
CA VAL A 300 28.77 11.38 58.48
C VAL A 300 29.31 11.35 57.05
N ALA A 301 30.54 10.85 56.85
CA ALA A 301 31.12 10.67 55.54
C ALA A 301 30.31 9.66 54.69
N ASP A 302 29.91 8.54 55.28
CA ASP A 302 29.05 7.53 54.63
C ASP A 302 27.71 8.13 54.21
N LEU A 303 27.04 8.89 55.08
CA LEU A 303 25.79 9.57 54.74
C LEU A 303 25.96 10.56 53.58
N ALA A 304 27.06 11.31 53.56
CA ALA A 304 27.36 12.26 52.49
C ALA A 304 27.71 11.55 51.17
N LEU A 305 28.29 10.36 51.22
CA LEU A 305 28.58 9.52 50.06
C LEU A 305 27.30 8.91 49.50
N GLU A 306 26.48 8.28 50.35
CA GLU A 306 25.20 7.67 49.98
C GLU A 306 24.22 8.70 49.38
N SER A 307 24.19 9.92 49.92
CA SER A 307 23.37 11.01 49.37
C SER A 307 23.82 11.44 47.97
N ARG A 308 25.13 11.43 47.70
CA ARG A 308 25.66 11.72 46.35
C ARG A 308 25.31 10.60 45.38
N GLU A 309 25.47 9.34 45.80
CA GLU A 309 25.09 8.18 44.99
C GLU A 309 23.60 8.19 44.63
N LEU A 310 22.71 8.51 45.57
CA LEU A 310 21.29 8.69 45.29
C LEU A 310 21.01 9.80 44.28
N THR A 311 21.73 10.92 44.38
CA THR A 311 21.57 12.05 43.45
C THR A 311 21.98 11.64 42.03
N ASP A 312 23.12 10.95 41.91
CA ASP A 312 23.62 10.46 40.63
C ASP A 312 22.66 9.42 40.02
N LEU A 313 22.18 8.46 40.82
CA LEU A 313 21.20 7.45 40.39
C LEU A 313 19.90 8.10 39.90
N VAL A 314 19.37 9.10 40.62
CA VAL A 314 18.14 9.80 40.23
C VAL A 314 18.35 10.56 38.92
N ASN A 315 19.46 11.28 38.76
CA ASN A 315 19.76 11.99 37.52
C ASN A 315 19.85 11.02 36.33
N GLU A 316 20.54 9.90 36.49
CA GLU A 316 20.64 8.90 35.43
C GLU A 316 19.30 8.24 35.10
N LEU A 317 18.44 8.00 36.10
CA LEU A 317 17.08 7.50 35.90
C LEU A 317 16.20 8.52 35.17
N VAL A 318 16.26 9.79 35.54
CA VAL A 318 15.55 10.88 34.84
C VAL A 318 16.03 10.97 33.40
N ASP A 319 17.33 10.92 33.19
CA ASP A 319 17.93 11.02 31.88
C ASP A 319 17.60 9.81 30.98
N LEU A 320 17.35 8.64 31.57
CA LEU A 320 16.91 7.44 30.84
C LEU A 320 15.39 7.48 30.59
N ALA A 321 14.59 7.93 31.55
CA ALA A 321 13.14 8.09 31.41
C ALA A 321 12.75 9.22 30.43
N ALA A 322 13.58 10.26 30.32
CA ALA A 322 13.35 11.38 29.42
C ALA A 322 13.37 10.97 27.95
N GLY A 323 13.96 9.82 27.60
CA GLY A 323 13.92 9.24 26.25
C GLY A 323 14.40 10.20 25.14
N GLN A 324 15.14 11.25 25.49
CA GLN A 324 15.43 12.39 24.63
C GLN A 324 16.24 12.02 23.39
N SER A 325 16.84 10.83 23.37
CA SER A 325 17.54 10.31 22.22
C SER A 325 16.62 10.11 21.00
N ASP A 326 15.33 9.79 21.16
CA ASP A 326 14.52 9.36 20.00
C ASP A 326 13.94 10.47 19.11
N THR A 327 13.91 11.70 19.60
CA THR A 327 13.39 12.86 18.86
C THR A 327 14.48 13.74 18.25
N GLU A 328 15.75 13.54 18.63
CA GLU A 328 16.89 14.27 18.07
C GLU A 328 17.10 13.89 16.59
N PRO A 329 17.23 14.86 15.67
CA PRO A 329 17.47 14.57 14.27
C PRO A 329 18.87 14.01 14.05
N VAL A 330 18.97 13.01 13.17
CA VAL A 330 20.24 12.46 12.70
C VAL A 330 20.94 13.51 11.84
N GLN A 331 22.21 13.78 12.14
CA GLN A 331 23.07 14.75 11.47
C GLN A 331 24.41 14.09 11.17
N ARG A 332 25.13 14.60 10.17
CA ARG A 332 26.50 14.15 9.87
C ARG A 332 27.46 14.89 10.80
N LEU A 333 28.19 14.16 11.66
CA LEU A 333 29.08 14.72 12.67
C LEU A 333 30.50 14.14 12.60
N ASP A 334 31.49 14.93 13.00
CA ASP A 334 32.86 14.49 13.23
C ASP A 334 32.98 13.96 14.66
N LEU A 335 33.17 12.65 14.82
CA LEU A 335 33.29 12.01 16.14
C LEU A 335 34.62 12.34 16.83
N GLY A 336 35.63 12.80 16.10
CA GLY A 336 36.89 13.30 16.65
C GLY A 336 36.71 14.65 17.35
N ASP A 337 36.01 15.59 16.73
CA ASP A 337 35.68 16.88 17.35
C ASP A 337 34.81 16.67 18.61
N LEU A 338 33.80 15.80 18.52
CA LEU A 338 32.96 15.44 19.67
C LEU A 338 33.77 14.80 20.83
N ALA A 339 34.73 13.93 20.50
CA ALA A 339 35.61 13.32 21.48
C ALA A 339 36.51 14.35 22.18
N GLU A 340 36.99 15.36 21.45
CA GLU A 340 37.81 16.44 22.04
C GLU A 340 36.98 17.29 23.02
N ASP A 341 35.74 17.64 22.65
CA ASP A 341 34.83 18.37 23.53
C ASP A 341 34.59 17.61 24.85
N VAL A 342 34.32 16.30 24.75
CA VAL A 342 34.17 15.42 25.93
C VAL A 342 35.46 15.35 26.74
N ALA A 343 36.62 15.22 26.10
CA ALA A 343 37.92 15.17 26.78
C ALA A 343 38.22 16.47 27.55
N ILE A 344 37.88 17.64 26.99
CA ILE A 344 38.03 18.93 27.68
C ILE A 344 37.20 18.96 28.98
N VAL A 345 35.93 18.54 28.91
CA VAL A 345 35.04 18.53 30.08
C VAL A 345 35.51 17.51 31.12
N ALA A 346 35.88 16.30 30.69
CA ALA A 346 36.35 15.23 31.56
C ALA A 346 37.63 15.61 32.31
N ARG A 347 38.62 16.23 31.63
CA ARG A 347 39.86 16.73 32.25
C ARG A 347 39.55 17.69 33.42
N ARG A 348 38.62 18.63 33.21
CA ARG A 348 38.22 19.61 34.24
C ARG A 348 37.48 18.97 35.42
N ARG A 349 36.62 17.99 35.17
CA ARG A 349 35.76 17.37 36.19
C ARG A 349 36.49 16.32 37.01
N THR A 350 37.36 15.54 36.39
CA THR A 350 37.98 14.35 36.99
C THR A 350 39.42 14.59 37.45
N GLY A 351 40.10 15.60 36.89
CA GLY A 351 41.52 15.87 37.14
C GLY A 351 42.48 14.89 36.42
N ARG A 352 41.96 13.90 35.69
CA ARG A 352 42.75 12.97 34.88
C ARG A 352 43.11 13.57 33.53
N ASP A 353 44.30 13.25 33.04
CA ASP A 353 44.65 13.60 31.66
C ASP A 353 43.89 12.69 30.69
N VAL A 354 43.33 13.29 29.64
CA VAL A 354 42.54 12.61 28.61
C VAL A 354 43.06 13.05 27.26
N ILE A 355 43.54 12.10 26.46
CA ILE A 355 44.07 12.35 25.12
C ILE A 355 43.17 11.74 24.05
N VAL A 356 42.98 12.45 22.93
CA VAL A 356 42.20 11.97 21.80
C VAL A 356 43.13 11.59 20.65
N ARG A 357 42.90 10.42 20.06
CA ARG A 357 43.60 9.93 18.86
C ARG A 357 42.58 9.63 17.79
N VAL A 358 42.77 10.21 16.61
CA VAL A 358 41.87 10.01 15.47
C VAL A 358 42.65 9.36 14.32
N THR A 359 42.08 8.35 13.68
CA THR A 359 42.65 7.66 12.52
C THR A 359 41.56 7.39 11.48
N GLY A 360 41.82 7.64 10.20
CA GLY A 360 40.82 7.52 9.12
C GLY A 360 39.83 8.70 9.08
N ASP A 361 38.69 8.53 8.41
CA ASP A 361 37.60 9.52 8.37
C ASP A 361 36.64 9.33 9.58
N PRO A 362 36.68 10.21 10.60
CA PRO A 362 35.87 10.07 11.82
C PRO A 362 34.40 10.46 11.63
N THR A 363 33.96 10.73 10.40
CA THR A 363 32.61 11.23 10.13
C THR A 363 31.58 10.11 10.15
N ALA A 364 30.53 10.29 10.94
CA ALA A 364 29.38 9.38 10.98
C ALA A 364 28.05 10.13 11.07
N ASP A 365 26.98 9.50 10.58
CA ASP A 365 25.61 9.98 10.77
C ASP A 365 25.10 9.55 12.14
N GLY A 366 24.64 10.51 12.95
CA GLY A 366 24.13 10.23 14.27
C GLY A 366 23.49 11.43 14.96
N ARG A 367 23.06 11.19 16.19
CA ARG A 367 22.40 12.16 17.06
C ARG A 367 23.45 12.74 18.02
N PRO A 368 23.83 14.03 17.86
CA PRO A 368 24.95 14.63 18.59
C PRO A 368 24.87 14.45 20.11
N ALA A 369 23.74 14.78 20.75
CA ALA A 369 23.62 14.70 22.21
C ALA A 369 23.68 13.26 22.72
N ALA A 370 23.06 12.31 22.00
CA ALA A 370 23.12 10.89 22.35
C ALA A 370 24.56 10.33 22.29
N LEU A 371 25.30 10.65 21.23
CA LEU A 371 26.69 10.21 21.05
C LEU A 371 27.64 10.87 22.05
N GLN A 372 27.45 12.16 22.32
CA GLN A 372 28.22 12.89 23.34
C GLN A 372 28.04 12.23 24.71
N ARG A 373 26.79 11.89 25.05
CA ARG A 373 26.46 11.21 26.32
C ARG A 373 27.10 9.83 26.41
N ALA A 374 27.06 9.04 25.34
CA ALA A 374 27.73 7.74 25.32
C ALA A 374 29.25 7.88 25.53
N LEU A 375 29.92 8.82 24.86
CA LEU A 375 31.34 9.09 25.10
C LEU A 375 31.59 9.56 26.54
N SER A 376 30.79 10.50 27.05
CA SER A 376 30.95 11.01 28.42
C SER A 376 30.86 9.87 29.43
N ASN A 377 29.89 8.98 29.29
CA ASN A 377 29.74 7.81 30.15
C ASN A 377 30.96 6.88 30.10
N LEU A 378 31.55 6.65 28.92
CA LEU A 378 32.75 5.83 28.80
C LEU A 378 33.97 6.48 29.48
N VAL A 379 34.17 7.78 29.27
CA VAL A 379 35.31 8.52 29.83
C VAL A 379 35.18 8.67 31.35
N GLU A 380 33.99 8.97 31.85
CA GLU A 380 33.71 9.03 33.28
C GLU A 380 33.92 7.68 33.95
N ASN A 381 33.53 6.59 33.27
CA ASN A 381 33.79 5.23 33.75
C ASN A 381 35.29 4.95 33.81
N ALA A 382 36.04 5.27 32.76
CA ALA A 382 37.50 5.14 32.74
C ALA A 382 38.16 5.93 33.89
N ALA A 383 37.82 7.21 34.06
CA ALA A 383 38.37 8.06 35.11
C ALA A 383 38.01 7.60 36.52
N LYS A 384 36.85 6.96 36.69
CA LYS A 384 36.41 6.40 37.97
C LYS A 384 37.26 5.19 38.38
N PHE A 385 37.59 4.31 37.45
CA PHE A 385 38.37 3.09 37.73
C PHE A 385 39.88 3.29 37.67
N ASP A 386 40.34 4.36 37.01
CA ASP A 386 41.73 4.73 36.86
C ASP A 386 42.00 6.08 37.57
N ARG A 387 41.57 6.20 38.83
CA ARG A 387 41.61 7.46 39.61
C ARG A 387 43.03 7.96 39.90
N ASP A 388 43.92 7.05 40.26
CA ASP A 388 45.31 7.37 40.65
C ASP A 388 46.31 6.96 39.56
N GLY A 389 45.82 6.72 38.33
CA GLY A 389 46.68 6.35 37.20
C GLY A 389 47.61 7.49 36.78
N GLU A 390 48.88 7.16 36.52
CA GLU A 390 49.86 8.13 36.01
C GLU A 390 49.77 8.32 34.49
N GLU A 391 49.37 7.28 33.73
CA GLU A 391 49.18 7.36 32.28
C GLU A 391 47.91 8.14 31.93
N ALA A 392 47.79 8.70 30.73
CA ALA A 392 46.56 9.38 30.29
C ALA A 392 45.48 8.38 29.84
N ILE A 393 44.21 8.73 30.04
CA ILE A 393 43.07 8.02 29.45
C ILE A 393 43.03 8.34 27.96
N GLU A 394 42.89 7.33 27.09
CA GLU A 394 42.91 7.54 25.64
C GLU A 394 41.52 7.34 25.04
N ILE A 395 41.02 8.35 24.32
CA ILE A 395 39.87 8.21 23.41
C ILE A 395 40.42 7.96 22.00
N VAL A 396 40.12 6.81 21.42
CA VAL A 396 40.56 6.43 20.08
C VAL A 396 39.36 6.37 19.13
N VAL A 397 39.35 7.23 18.13
CA VAL A 397 38.33 7.27 17.07
C VAL A 397 38.94 6.74 15.79
N THR A 398 38.42 5.62 15.29
CA THR A 398 38.90 4.96 14.07
C THR A 398 37.78 4.94 13.03
N GLY A 399 37.99 5.65 11.93
CA GLY A 399 37.06 5.77 10.81
C GLY A 399 37.35 4.82 9.66
N ALA A 400 36.48 4.87 8.64
CA ALA A 400 36.73 4.18 7.37
C ALA A 400 38.02 4.70 6.71
N ALA A 401 38.70 3.83 5.96
CA ALA A 401 39.93 4.18 5.24
C ALA A 401 39.66 5.17 4.10
N GLY A 402 39.62 6.47 4.43
CA GLY A 402 39.77 7.60 3.51
C GLY A 402 41.14 8.24 3.67
N ALA A 403 41.64 8.95 2.66
CA ALA A 403 42.97 9.58 2.64
C ALA A 403 43.21 10.50 3.87
N GLY A 404 43.76 9.92 4.94
CA GLY A 404 43.80 10.56 6.25
C GLY A 404 45.05 11.41 6.46
N THR A 405 44.85 12.69 6.78
CA THR A 405 45.81 13.49 7.55
C THR A 405 45.83 13.02 9.00
N VAL A 406 46.98 12.56 9.48
CA VAL A 406 47.22 12.32 10.91
C VAL A 406 47.29 13.67 11.64
N ARG A 407 46.35 13.95 12.55
CA ARG A 407 46.46 15.10 13.48
C ARG A 407 47.17 14.66 14.75
N GLY A 408 48.34 15.25 15.02
CA GLY A 408 49.08 15.10 16.28
C GLY A 408 48.56 16.04 17.38
N PRO A 409 48.95 15.82 18.64
CA PRO A 409 48.51 16.63 19.76
C PRO A 409 49.10 18.04 19.67
N GLY A 410 48.25 19.08 19.66
CA GLY A 410 48.67 20.45 19.95
C GLY A 410 48.74 21.48 18.81
N THR A 411 47.93 21.40 17.75
CA THR A 411 47.77 22.56 16.84
C THR A 411 46.47 23.31 17.12
N ALA A 412 46.59 24.44 17.80
CA ALA A 412 45.52 25.43 17.96
C ALA A 412 44.99 25.88 16.59
N ARG A 413 43.66 25.99 16.48
CA ARG A 413 42.96 26.58 15.31
C ARG A 413 43.39 28.05 15.15
N PRO A 414 43.61 28.55 13.92
CA PRO A 414 43.35 29.94 13.64
C PRO A 414 41.84 30.15 13.51
N ASP A 415 41.34 31.21 14.14
CA ASP A 415 39.96 31.68 14.00
C ASP A 415 39.59 31.87 12.53
N THR A 416 38.52 31.20 12.09
CA THR A 416 37.84 31.54 10.84
C THR A 416 36.38 31.83 11.12
N ALA A 417 36.14 33.01 11.70
CA ALA A 417 34.96 33.77 11.38
C ALA A 417 35.11 34.32 9.95
N ARG A 418 34.02 34.24 9.15
CA ARG A 418 33.85 34.72 7.77
C ARG A 418 34.49 33.88 6.65
N ALA A 419 33.72 32.92 6.14
CA ALA A 419 33.66 32.63 4.70
C ALA A 419 32.40 31.82 4.35
N SER A 420 31.22 32.39 4.59
CA SER A 420 29.97 31.91 4.02
C SER A 420 29.51 32.91 2.96
N ASP A 421 29.88 32.68 1.69
CA ASP A 421 28.99 33.00 0.55
C ASP A 421 29.51 32.65 -0.86
N SER A 422 30.76 32.25 -1.07
CA SER A 422 31.27 32.06 -2.46
C SER A 422 31.32 30.61 -2.98
N ALA A 423 31.19 29.58 -2.13
CA ALA A 423 31.38 28.18 -2.58
C ALA A 423 30.10 27.49 -3.10
N ARG A 424 28.95 28.20 -3.15
CA ARG A 424 27.65 27.61 -3.55
C ARG A 424 27.30 27.80 -5.03
N SER A 425 28.11 28.53 -5.81
CA SER A 425 27.82 28.81 -7.23
C SER A 425 28.65 28.02 -8.25
N GLU A 426 29.75 27.37 -7.86
CA GLU A 426 30.63 26.65 -8.79
C GLU A 426 30.40 25.13 -8.87
N ALA A 427 29.71 24.52 -7.89
CA ALA A 427 29.44 23.07 -7.90
C ALA A 427 28.16 22.65 -8.67
N LEU A 428 27.47 23.59 -9.34
CA LEU A 428 26.21 23.35 -10.05
C LEU A 428 26.31 23.54 -11.58
N ARG A 429 27.52 23.64 -12.15
CA ARG A 429 27.74 23.82 -13.60
C ARG A 429 28.67 22.82 -14.29
N ALA A 430 29.07 21.73 -13.64
CA ALA A 430 29.89 20.71 -14.28
C ALA A 430 29.24 19.32 -14.26
N SER A 431 28.69 18.96 -15.42
CA SER A 431 28.58 17.60 -15.95
C SER A 431 27.50 16.67 -15.40
N GLY A 432 26.27 16.90 -15.89
CA GLY A 432 25.52 15.81 -16.51
C GLY A 432 26.06 15.55 -17.91
N SER A 433 26.60 14.35 -18.14
CA SER A 433 26.73 13.68 -19.45
C SER A 433 27.65 12.48 -19.26
N LEU A 434 27.08 11.28 -19.19
CA LEU A 434 27.47 10.09 -19.97
C LEU A 434 26.77 8.87 -19.38
N ARG A 435 25.76 8.42 -20.13
CA ARG A 435 25.06 7.16 -19.96
C ARG A 435 25.62 6.19 -21.00
N SER A 436 25.57 4.90 -20.67
CA SER A 436 25.71 3.70 -21.52
C SER A 436 27.05 3.45 -22.21
N ASP A 437 27.76 2.44 -21.70
CA ASP A 437 28.38 1.28 -22.37
C ASP A 437 29.47 0.80 -21.41
N VAL A 438 29.45 -0.39 -20.82
CA VAL A 438 29.75 -1.67 -21.47
C VAL A 438 29.25 -2.81 -20.56
N LEU A 439 28.34 -3.62 -21.07
CA LEU A 439 28.22 -5.04 -20.72
C LEU A 439 29.16 -5.80 -21.66
N ARG A 440 30.02 -6.70 -21.13
CA ARG A 440 30.29 -8.08 -21.60
C ARG A 440 31.69 -8.58 -21.16
N ALA A 441 31.73 -9.87 -20.83
CA ALA A 441 32.87 -10.74 -20.50
C ALA A 441 33.34 -10.64 -19.03
N SER A 442 33.37 -11.69 -18.20
CA SER A 442 33.20 -13.14 -18.31
C SER A 442 32.79 -13.63 -16.89
N GLY A 443 31.94 -14.62 -16.65
CA GLY A 443 31.90 -15.93 -17.27
C GLY A 443 32.65 -16.96 -16.40
N SER A 444 31.88 -17.75 -15.63
CA SER A 444 32.15 -19.13 -15.19
C SER A 444 33.10 -19.43 -14.01
N ALA A 445 32.50 -19.84 -12.88
CA ALA A 445 32.73 -21.09 -12.11
C ALA A 445 31.91 -21.01 -10.79
N ARG A 446 30.69 -21.54 -10.65
CA ARG A 446 30.21 -22.93 -10.48
C ARG A 446 30.76 -23.67 -9.25
N SER A 447 29.82 -23.98 -8.33
CA SER A 447 29.78 -25.07 -7.32
C SER A 447 30.85 -25.01 -6.20
N GLU A 448 30.64 -25.35 -4.93
CA GLU A 448 29.69 -26.26 -4.27
C GLU A 448 29.97 -26.18 -2.74
N VAL A 449 29.14 -26.87 -1.95
CA VAL A 449 29.38 -27.34 -0.56
C VAL A 449 28.92 -26.47 0.61
N LEU A 450 27.67 -26.76 0.97
CA LEU A 450 27.11 -26.86 2.31
C LEU A 450 28.07 -27.54 3.33
N ARG A 451 28.46 -26.85 4.42
CA ARG A 451 28.84 -27.52 5.68
C ARG A 451 28.62 -26.63 6.91
N ALA A 452 28.01 -27.25 7.91
CA ALA A 452 27.65 -26.73 9.24
C ALA A 452 28.90 -26.46 10.13
N PRO A 453 28.74 -25.84 11.32
CA PRO A 453 29.81 -25.15 12.03
C PRO A 453 30.70 -26.12 12.81
N GLY A 454 32.01 -26.03 12.57
CA GLY A 454 33.05 -26.75 13.31
C GLY A 454 33.75 -25.83 14.30
N SER A 455 33.68 -26.20 15.57
CA SER A 455 34.45 -25.70 16.71
C SER A 455 35.92 -25.38 16.40
N ALA A 456 36.35 -24.15 16.71
CA ALA A 456 37.76 -23.80 16.97
C ALA A 456 37.76 -22.81 18.15
N ARG A 457 38.02 -23.33 19.35
CA ARG A 457 39.28 -23.17 20.10
C ARG A 457 39.52 -21.74 20.59
N SER A 458 39.37 -21.65 21.90
CA SER A 458 39.92 -20.64 22.79
C SER A 458 41.40 -20.39 22.52
N ASP A 459 41.71 -19.18 22.07
CA ASP A 459 42.95 -18.49 22.43
C ASP A 459 42.62 -17.00 22.54
N GLY A 460 42.92 -16.43 23.70
CA GLY A 460 42.66 -15.04 24.07
C GLY A 460 43.55 -14.04 23.32
N ALA A 461 43.45 -14.01 21.99
CA ALA A 461 43.97 -12.92 21.19
C ALA A 461 42.95 -11.78 21.19
N ALA A 462 43.41 -10.56 21.54
CA ALA A 462 42.64 -9.34 21.34
C ALA A 462 42.08 -9.33 19.91
N PRO A 463 40.80 -8.95 19.68
CA PRO A 463 40.30 -8.83 18.33
C PRO A 463 41.24 -7.88 17.58
N SER A 464 41.95 -8.42 16.59
CA SER A 464 42.81 -7.64 15.69
C SER A 464 42.01 -6.44 15.22
N GLU A 465 42.60 -5.24 15.24
CA GLU A 465 42.13 -4.00 14.60
C GLU A 465 41.08 -4.31 13.52
N ALA A 466 39.82 -4.41 13.94
CA ALA A 466 38.80 -4.93 13.06
C ALA A 466 38.60 -3.84 12.01
N ALA A 467 38.94 -4.16 10.76
CA ALA A 467 38.81 -3.24 9.64
C ALA A 467 37.41 -2.61 9.71
N VAL A 468 37.39 -1.31 10.00
CA VAL A 468 36.17 -0.53 10.09
C VAL A 468 35.49 -0.63 8.73
N GLY A 469 34.31 -1.25 8.69
CA GLY A 469 33.55 -1.43 7.46
C GLY A 469 33.29 -0.07 6.79
N PRO A 470 33.10 -0.02 5.46
CA PRO A 470 32.88 1.24 4.75
C PRO A 470 31.69 2.00 5.35
N GLY A 471 31.93 3.22 5.82
CA GLY A 471 30.92 4.08 6.46
C GLY A 471 30.62 3.78 7.93
N SER A 472 31.43 2.95 8.60
CA SER A 472 31.39 2.80 10.07
C SER A 472 32.48 3.62 10.73
N VAL A 473 32.28 3.99 12.00
CA VAL A 473 33.30 4.60 12.85
C VAL A 473 33.31 3.85 14.18
N ARG A 474 34.50 3.60 14.71
CA ARG A 474 34.73 2.90 15.98
C ARG A 474 35.30 3.87 17.00
N VAL A 475 34.66 3.97 18.16
CA VAL A 475 35.12 4.80 19.29
C VAL A 475 35.51 3.88 20.44
N GLU A 476 36.71 4.07 20.98
CA GLU A 476 37.24 3.32 22.11
C GLU A 476 37.72 4.27 23.20
N VAL A 477 37.47 3.94 24.46
CA VAL A 477 38.11 4.56 25.61
C VAL A 477 39.00 3.53 26.27
N ARG A 478 40.27 3.89 26.49
CA ARG A 478 41.32 3.02 27.03
C ARG A 478 41.85 3.60 28.34
N ASP A 479 41.82 2.81 29.40
CA ASP A 479 42.33 3.18 30.72
C ASP A 479 43.49 2.28 31.16
N ARG A 480 44.07 2.55 32.34
CA ARG A 480 45.08 1.71 33.00
C ARG A 480 44.65 1.21 34.38
N GLY A 481 43.34 1.19 34.63
CA GLY A 481 42.77 0.69 35.87
C GLY A 481 42.94 -0.83 36.03
N PRO A 482 42.23 -1.44 37.01
CA PRO A 482 42.34 -2.87 37.30
C PRO A 482 41.87 -3.78 36.15
N GLY A 483 41.15 -3.23 35.16
CA GLY A 483 40.54 -3.98 34.07
C GLY A 483 39.25 -4.69 34.48
N ILE A 484 38.69 -5.47 33.56
CA ILE A 484 37.42 -6.18 33.74
C ILE A 484 37.67 -7.69 33.68
N ALA A 485 37.10 -8.44 34.62
CA ALA A 485 37.17 -9.90 34.63
C ALA A 485 36.42 -10.50 33.43
N ASP A 486 36.92 -11.62 32.89
CA ASP A 486 36.35 -12.22 31.66
C ASP A 486 34.86 -12.60 31.81
N ALA A 487 34.45 -13.01 33.02
CA ALA A 487 33.06 -13.34 33.32
C ALA A 487 32.11 -12.13 33.25
N ASP A 488 32.65 -10.92 33.38
CA ASP A 488 31.89 -9.68 33.49
C ASP A 488 31.84 -8.93 32.15
N LEU A 489 32.80 -9.17 31.23
CA LEU A 489 32.92 -8.48 29.93
C LEU A 489 31.65 -8.47 29.08
N THR A 490 30.83 -9.53 29.14
CA THR A 490 29.57 -9.60 28.39
C THR A 490 28.42 -8.91 29.13
N ARG A 491 28.51 -8.81 30.47
CA ARG A 491 27.43 -8.33 31.34
C ARG A 491 27.57 -6.87 31.72
N VAL A 492 28.74 -6.25 31.56
CA VAL A 492 28.98 -4.83 31.89
C VAL A 492 28.04 -3.85 31.17
N PHE A 493 27.40 -4.27 30.07
CA PHE A 493 26.41 -3.47 29.34
C PHE A 493 24.95 -3.73 29.73
N ASP A 494 24.71 -4.63 30.70
CA ASP A 494 23.38 -4.87 31.25
C ASP A 494 23.01 -3.74 32.22
N ARG A 495 21.72 -3.37 32.24
CA ARG A 495 21.22 -2.31 33.14
C ARG A 495 21.46 -2.72 34.60
N PHE A 496 22.00 -1.78 35.38
CA PHE A 496 22.27 -1.92 36.82
C PHE A 496 23.26 -3.02 37.20
N TYR A 497 23.94 -3.61 36.22
CA TYR A 497 24.96 -4.60 36.50
C TYR A 497 26.26 -3.94 36.97
N ARG A 498 26.83 -4.46 38.07
CA ARG A 498 28.13 -4.04 38.60
C ARG A 498 28.97 -5.27 38.97
N ALA A 499 30.21 -5.32 38.46
CA ALA A 499 31.21 -6.32 38.82
C ALA A 499 31.47 -6.30 40.33
N ALA A 500 31.81 -7.44 40.93
CA ALA A 500 31.98 -7.57 42.38
C ALA A 500 33.00 -6.56 42.94
N ASP A 501 34.13 -6.42 42.25
CA ASP A 501 35.23 -5.53 42.63
C ASP A 501 34.91 -4.05 42.42
N ALA A 502 33.88 -3.76 41.62
CA ALA A 502 33.41 -2.42 41.32
C ALA A 502 32.30 -1.92 42.26
N ARG A 503 31.78 -2.77 43.17
CA ARG A 503 30.62 -2.45 44.04
C ARG A 503 30.93 -1.39 45.10
N SER A 504 32.19 -1.24 45.51
CA SER A 504 32.63 -0.22 46.46
C SER A 504 32.82 1.17 45.85
N LEU A 505 32.81 1.30 44.51
CA LEU A 505 33.04 2.57 43.81
C LEU A 505 31.71 3.23 43.39
N PRO A 506 31.44 4.51 43.72
CA PRO A 506 30.12 5.14 43.55
C PRO A 506 29.59 5.12 42.12
N GLY A 507 28.39 4.57 41.89
CA GLY A 507 27.70 4.57 40.58
C GLY A 507 26.64 3.46 40.44
N SER A 508 25.68 3.66 39.55
CA SER A 508 24.47 2.82 39.43
C SER A 508 24.61 1.56 38.56
N GLY A 509 25.59 1.51 37.66
CA GLY A 509 25.64 0.50 36.58
C GLY A 509 24.77 0.83 35.35
N LEU A 510 24.20 2.03 35.25
CA LEU A 510 23.42 2.48 34.08
C LEU A 510 24.29 3.03 32.94
N GLY A 511 25.43 3.64 33.25
CA GLY A 511 26.28 4.34 32.27
C GLY A 511 26.60 3.54 31.01
N LEU A 512 27.04 2.29 31.16
CA LEU A 512 27.39 1.41 30.03
C LEU A 512 26.15 0.85 29.31
N SER A 513 25.02 0.68 30.00
CA SER A 513 23.77 0.30 29.34
C SER A 513 23.25 1.41 28.40
N ILE A 514 23.48 2.69 28.75
CA ILE A 514 23.21 3.83 27.89
C ILE A 514 24.12 3.78 26.65
N VAL A 515 25.42 3.46 26.82
CA VAL A 515 26.35 3.30 25.68
C VAL A 515 25.85 2.24 24.72
N ARG A 516 25.37 1.10 25.23
CA ARG A 516 24.76 0.04 24.41
C ARG A 516 23.55 0.53 23.64
N GLU A 517 22.63 1.23 24.28
CA GLU A 517 21.40 1.74 23.67
C GLU A 517 21.71 2.77 22.57
N VAL A 518 22.65 3.68 22.83
CA VAL A 518 23.13 4.65 21.84
C VAL A 518 23.79 3.94 20.67
N ALA A 519 24.70 2.99 20.91
CA ALA A 519 25.35 2.23 19.83
C ALA A 519 24.34 1.52 18.92
N MET A 520 23.38 0.80 19.52
CA MET A 520 22.37 0.03 18.79
C MET A 520 21.41 0.94 17.99
N SER A 521 21.01 2.08 18.55
CA SER A 521 20.16 3.07 17.83
C SER A 521 20.89 3.74 16.65
N HIS A 522 22.22 3.69 16.63
CA HIS A 522 23.07 4.19 15.55
C HIS A 522 23.61 3.09 14.63
N GLY A 523 22.99 1.90 14.66
CA GLY A 523 23.35 0.78 13.79
C GLY A 523 24.70 0.14 14.09
N GLY A 524 25.26 0.36 15.28
CA GLY A 524 26.49 -0.29 15.72
C GLY A 524 26.30 -1.15 16.98
N THR A 525 27.41 -1.50 17.62
CA THR A 525 27.42 -2.41 18.76
C THR A 525 28.44 -1.97 19.82
N PRO A 526 28.11 -2.07 21.12
CA PRO A 526 29.11 -1.87 22.18
C PRO A 526 30.07 -3.07 22.27
N PHE A 527 31.26 -2.84 22.82
CA PHE A 527 32.24 -3.89 23.10
C PHE A 527 33.15 -3.52 24.27
N ALA A 528 33.67 -4.52 24.96
CA ALA A 528 34.66 -4.36 26.01
C ALA A 528 35.69 -5.52 25.95
N TYR A 529 36.96 -5.22 26.23
CA TYR A 529 38.02 -6.22 26.36
C TYR A 529 39.16 -5.71 27.23
N ARG A 530 40.04 -6.62 27.67
CA ARG A 530 41.20 -6.28 28.49
C ARG A 530 42.27 -5.59 27.65
N ARG A 531 42.84 -4.50 28.18
CA ARG A 531 43.96 -3.79 27.55
C ARG A 531 45.26 -4.56 27.81
N ARG A 532 46.09 -4.69 26.77
CA ARG A 532 47.41 -5.32 26.90
C ARG A 532 48.30 -4.49 27.83
N GLY A 533 48.85 -5.14 28.85
CA GLY A 533 49.66 -4.48 29.88
C GLY A 533 48.86 -3.83 31.03
N GLY A 534 47.58 -4.18 31.20
CA GLY A 534 46.72 -3.66 32.27
C GLY A 534 45.74 -2.59 31.79
N GLY A 535 44.57 -2.52 32.44
CA GLY A 535 43.44 -1.65 32.07
C GLY A 535 42.33 -2.32 31.27
N SER A 536 41.34 -1.53 30.90
CA SER A 536 40.25 -1.91 29.99
C SER A 536 40.24 -1.10 28.69
N VAL A 537 39.64 -1.69 27.67
CA VAL A 537 39.17 -0.99 26.48
C VAL A 537 37.66 -1.19 26.39
N ILE A 538 36.92 -0.09 26.41
CA ILE A 538 35.46 -0.10 26.29
C ILE A 538 35.08 0.87 25.18
N GLY A 539 34.17 0.47 24.30
CA GLY A 539 33.84 1.27 23.13
C GLY A 539 32.56 0.85 22.45
N PHE A 540 32.28 1.50 21.33
CA PHE A 540 31.16 1.18 20.46
C PHE A 540 31.46 1.54 19.00
N THR A 541 30.65 1.00 18.09
CA THR A 541 30.64 1.39 16.68
C THR A 541 29.42 2.25 16.36
N VAL A 542 29.55 3.11 15.36
CA VAL A 542 28.50 3.97 14.79
C VAL A 542 28.50 3.75 13.29
N GLY A 543 27.33 3.43 12.71
CA GLY A 543 27.25 3.02 11.31
C GLY A 543 27.86 1.63 11.07
N GLY A 544 27.37 0.96 10.02
CA GLY A 544 27.66 -0.45 9.75
C GLY A 544 26.39 -1.29 9.88
N GLY A 545 25.56 -1.27 8.83
CA GLY A 545 24.35 -2.09 8.81
C GLY A 545 24.63 -3.55 9.17
N ALA A 546 23.69 -4.16 9.88
CA ALA A 546 23.56 -5.62 9.92
C ALA A 546 23.67 -6.17 8.47
N PRO A 547 24.28 -7.35 8.25
CA PRO A 547 24.36 -7.96 6.93
C PRO A 547 22.95 -8.00 6.33
N GLY A 548 22.76 -7.29 5.22
CA GLY A 548 21.43 -7.05 4.67
C GLY A 548 20.69 -8.35 4.42
N GLU A 549 19.50 -8.47 4.99
CA GLU A 549 18.42 -9.24 4.39
C GLU A 549 18.04 -8.52 3.10
N GLY A 550 18.71 -8.88 2.01
CA GLY A 550 18.27 -8.56 0.66
C GLY A 550 17.20 -9.55 0.23
N GLU A 551 15.93 -9.13 0.28
CA GLU A 551 14.94 -9.19 -0.82
C GLU A 551 13.59 -8.58 -0.40
#